data_AF-A0A3M7G2T1-F1
#
_entry.id   AF-A0A3M7G2T1-F1
#
_cell.length_a   1.000
_cell.length_b   1.000
_cell.length_c   1.000
_cell.angle_alpha   90.00
_cell.angle_beta   90.00
_cell.angle_gamma   90.00
#
_symmetry.space_group_name_H-M   'P 1'
#
loop_
_entity.id
_entity.type
_entity.pdbx_description
1 polymer ?
#
loop_
_entity_poly.entity_id
_entity_poly.type
_entity_poly.pdbx_seq_one_letter_code
_entity_poly.pdbx_strand_id
1 'polypeptide(L)'
;MADRFPSLDEFDAGQTEPQGQPNVDTPTDEPSDFLARERAALGDDAQQFATPEDNVATAEEGDAGDDLLGGGGDAAPSAPTNGADADNDMMGDFENSFPAVDTQNEGVAPGGTITGSTLPYMPPTTSSYSAPNAEEEGEPEAVREWREKRDAQIAHRDEVSASKKAETVKAAQEAIDEFYENYNNRRDKQVAQTRKEAEEFLAKREDTTSGGTSWERISKLVDLSGKGSAGGAAGSGKGKMRELLVGLRKDENAPGAKGY
;
A
#
# COMPACT_ATOMS: atom_id res chain seq x y z
N MET A 1 -10.11 17.46 12.65
CA MET A 1 -8.86 17.27 13.41
C MET A 1 -8.98 16.08 14.35
N ALA A 2 -9.50 14.96 13.86
CA ALA A 2 -9.60 13.68 14.55
C ALA A 2 -9.41 12.66 13.44
N ASP A 3 -8.35 11.86 13.50
CA ASP A 3 -8.12 10.59 12.77
C ASP A 3 -6.65 10.17 12.94
N ARG A 4 -6.18 10.22 14.19
CA ARG A 4 -4.90 9.59 14.60
C ARG A 4 -5.13 8.37 15.49
N PHE A 5 -6.38 7.97 15.68
CA PHE A 5 -6.74 6.75 16.39
C PHE A 5 -7.47 5.83 15.42
N PRO A 6 -7.09 4.54 15.36
CA PRO A 6 -7.81 3.55 14.56
C PRO A 6 -9.28 3.45 14.97
N SER A 7 -10.17 3.29 14.00
CA SER A 7 -11.59 3.14 14.25
C SER A 7 -11.91 1.77 14.90
N LEU A 8 -13.03 1.68 15.64
CA LEU A 8 -13.42 0.44 16.32
C LEU A 8 -13.64 -0.74 15.35
N ASP A 9 -14.12 -0.47 14.14
CA ASP A 9 -14.24 -1.46 13.06
C ASP A 9 -12.87 -1.99 12.58
N GLU A 10 -11.81 -1.20 12.74
CA GLU A 10 -10.43 -1.55 12.32
C GLU A 10 -9.68 -2.35 13.40
N PHE A 11 -10.03 -2.15 14.67
CA PHE A 11 -9.59 -2.99 15.79
C PHE A 11 -10.22 -4.40 15.78
N ASP A 12 -11.50 -4.52 15.42
CA ASP A 12 -12.19 -5.83 15.31
C ASP A 12 -11.73 -6.62 14.08
N ALA A 13 -11.22 -5.92 13.05
CA ALA A 13 -10.53 -6.50 11.89
C ALA A 13 -9.06 -6.91 12.18
N GLY A 14 -8.54 -6.65 13.38
CA GLY A 14 -7.21 -7.08 13.83
C GLY A 14 -6.03 -6.31 13.25
N GLN A 15 -6.25 -5.16 12.61
CA GLN A 15 -5.17 -4.30 12.12
C GLN A 15 -4.75 -3.30 13.21
N THR A 16 -3.61 -3.56 13.85
CA THR A 16 -3.05 -2.70 14.91
C THR A 16 -1.69 -2.09 14.53
N GLU A 17 -1.24 -2.29 13.29
CA GLU A 17 0.02 -1.72 12.78
C GLU A 17 -0.25 -0.44 11.98
N PRO A 18 0.55 0.62 12.16
CA PRO A 18 0.51 1.79 11.28
C PRO A 18 0.91 1.37 9.86
N GLN A 19 0.09 1.70 8.86
CA GLN A 19 0.36 1.33 7.47
C GLN A 19 1.66 1.99 6.94
N GLY A 20 2.66 1.16 6.66
CA GLY A 20 3.88 1.52 5.92
C GLY A 20 4.96 0.43 5.99
N GLN A 21 5.18 -0.30 4.90
CA GLN A 21 6.20 -1.37 4.77
C GLN A 21 7.63 -0.82 4.63
N PRO A 22 8.65 -1.58 5.09
CA PRO A 22 9.92 -1.65 4.38
C PRO A 22 10.25 -3.11 4.02
N ASN A 23 10.17 -3.40 2.72
CA ASN A 23 10.70 -4.62 2.11
C ASN A 23 11.96 -4.24 1.33
N VAL A 24 13.16 -4.57 1.82
CA VAL A 24 14.39 -4.61 1.00
C VAL A 24 15.42 -5.48 1.71
N ASP A 25 15.81 -6.59 1.08
CA ASP A 25 16.97 -7.43 1.41
C ASP A 25 18.22 -6.59 1.74
N THR A 26 18.81 -6.74 2.93
CA THR A 26 20.10 -6.13 3.28
C THR A 26 21.15 -7.19 3.60
N PRO A 27 22.34 -7.15 2.97
CA PRO A 27 23.52 -7.82 3.50
C PRO A 27 23.87 -7.21 4.87
N THR A 28 24.43 -8.01 5.77
CA THR A 28 24.67 -7.70 7.19
C THR A 28 25.69 -6.59 7.49
N ASP A 29 26.07 -5.79 6.48
CA ASP A 29 27.02 -4.65 6.57
C ASP A 29 26.40 -3.33 6.06
N GLU A 30 25.07 -3.24 5.97
CA GLU A 30 24.39 -1.99 5.59
C GLU A 30 24.33 -1.02 6.78
N PRO A 31 24.61 0.29 6.57
CA PRO A 31 24.49 1.28 7.62
C PRO A 31 23.04 1.32 8.13
N SER A 32 22.85 1.28 9.44
CA SER A 32 21.53 1.28 10.09
C SER A 32 20.74 2.57 9.89
N ASP A 33 21.35 3.57 9.25
CA ASP A 33 20.74 4.86 8.91
C ASP A 33 20.13 4.80 7.50
N PHE A 34 18.83 5.06 7.42
CA PHE A 34 18.03 5.04 6.19
C PHE A 34 18.62 5.95 5.10
N LEU A 35 19.14 7.13 5.48
CA LEU A 35 19.74 8.07 4.53
C LEU A 35 21.07 7.55 3.98
N ALA A 36 21.88 6.91 4.83
CA ALA A 36 23.14 6.30 4.42
C ALA A 36 22.90 5.13 3.45
N ARG A 37 21.83 4.36 3.69
CA ARG A 37 21.41 3.26 2.83
C ARG A 37 20.92 3.75 1.46
N GLU A 38 20.09 4.79 1.42
CA GLU A 38 19.65 5.39 0.15
C GLU A 38 20.84 5.94 -0.63
N ARG A 39 21.77 6.60 0.06
CA ARG A 39 23.00 7.13 -0.55
C ARG A 39 23.89 6.04 -1.13
N ALA A 40 23.99 4.89 -0.47
CA ALA A 40 24.74 3.75 -0.99
C ALA A 40 24.07 3.13 -2.22
N ALA A 41 22.73 3.06 -2.22
CA ALA A 41 21.96 2.49 -3.32
C ALA A 41 21.94 3.38 -4.58
N LEU A 42 21.86 4.71 -4.40
CA LEU A 42 21.77 5.68 -5.50
C LEU A 42 23.12 6.30 -5.89
N GLY A 43 24.15 6.14 -5.06
CA GLY A 43 25.49 6.64 -5.31
C GLY A 43 25.54 8.17 -5.45
N ASP A 44 26.16 8.65 -6.53
CA ASP A 44 26.32 10.09 -6.78
C ASP A 44 24.99 10.81 -7.04
N ASP A 45 23.96 10.10 -7.53
CA ASP A 45 22.65 10.67 -7.82
C ASP A 45 21.82 10.97 -6.55
N ALA A 46 22.21 10.41 -5.40
CA ALA A 46 21.54 10.68 -4.11
C ALA A 46 21.58 12.17 -3.71
N GLN A 47 22.57 12.93 -4.19
CA GLN A 47 22.68 14.36 -3.90
C GLN A 47 21.54 15.20 -4.51
N GLN A 48 20.80 14.66 -5.48
CA GLN A 48 19.65 15.33 -6.08
C GLN A 48 18.41 15.31 -5.16
N PHE A 49 18.39 14.42 -4.17
CA PHE A 49 17.26 14.22 -3.26
C PHE A 49 17.54 14.69 -1.83
N ALA A 50 18.78 15.07 -1.51
CA ALA A 50 19.16 15.58 -0.19
C ALA A 50 18.57 16.99 0.06
N THR A 51 17.93 17.19 1.21
CA THR A 51 17.40 18.50 1.62
C THR A 51 18.25 19.11 2.76
N PRO A 52 18.24 20.44 2.96
CA PRO A 52 19.02 21.05 4.02
C PRO A 52 18.63 20.59 5.44
N GLU A 53 17.42 20.07 5.65
CA GLU A 53 16.97 19.51 6.92
C GLU A 53 17.65 18.17 7.30
N ASP A 54 18.18 17.41 6.33
CA ASP A 54 18.84 16.12 6.57
C ASP A 54 20.14 16.25 7.41
N ASN A 55 20.70 17.46 7.49
CA ASN A 55 21.87 17.77 8.33
C ASN A 55 21.54 17.99 9.82
N VAL A 56 20.25 18.05 10.18
CA VAL A 56 19.83 18.30 11.57
C VAL A 56 19.75 16.99 12.37
N ALA A 57 19.39 15.88 11.73
CA ALA A 57 19.31 14.56 12.36
C ALA A 57 20.68 13.88 12.55
N THR A 58 21.75 14.41 11.95
CA THR A 58 23.11 13.86 11.98
C THR A 58 24.04 14.57 12.96
N ALA A 59 23.52 15.48 13.79
CA ALA A 59 24.28 16.09 14.88
C ALA A 59 24.50 15.07 16.01
N GLU A 60 25.65 14.37 15.92
CA GLU A 60 26.43 13.72 16.97
C GLU A 60 25.70 12.99 18.11
N GLU A 61 25.94 11.68 18.18
CA GLU A 61 26.07 10.95 19.45
C GLU A 61 27.14 11.62 20.33
N GLY A 62 26.74 12.60 21.15
CA GLY A 62 27.65 13.31 22.03
C GLY A 62 26.93 14.19 23.03
N ASP A 63 26.60 13.62 24.19
CA ASP A 63 26.42 14.27 25.50
C ASP A 63 26.11 15.79 25.50
N ALA A 64 24.83 16.13 25.43
CA ALA A 64 24.26 17.29 26.11
C ALA A 64 22.74 17.11 26.16
N GLY A 65 22.19 17.10 27.37
CA GLY A 65 20.83 16.65 27.63
C GLY A 65 19.71 17.52 27.09
N ASP A 66 18.52 16.93 27.23
CA ASP A 66 17.26 17.64 27.48
C ASP A 66 16.73 18.52 26.33
N ASP A 67 16.13 17.89 25.31
CA ASP A 67 14.83 18.33 24.76
C ASP A 67 14.29 17.31 23.73
N LEU A 68 13.84 16.14 24.20
CA LEU A 68 13.12 15.17 23.36
C LEU A 68 11.61 15.16 23.63
N LEU A 69 11.09 16.12 24.41
CA LEU A 69 9.66 16.29 24.66
C LEU A 69 9.28 17.77 24.76
N GLY A 70 9.54 18.51 23.66
CA GLY A 70 8.71 19.61 23.18
C GLY A 70 8.24 20.61 24.24
N GLY A 71 9.19 21.36 24.81
CA GLY A 71 8.91 22.49 25.68
C GLY A 71 8.88 23.84 24.94
N GLY A 72 7.73 24.20 24.35
CA GLY A 72 7.29 25.60 24.21
C GLY A 72 7.93 26.47 23.12
N GLY A 73 7.08 27.02 22.25
CA GLY A 73 7.46 28.14 21.38
C GLY A 73 6.46 28.39 20.25
N ASP A 74 5.57 29.34 20.46
CA ASP A 74 4.64 29.92 19.50
C ASP A 74 5.22 30.13 18.08
N ALA A 75 4.91 29.23 17.14
CA ALA A 75 4.85 29.50 15.71
C ALA A 75 4.25 28.29 14.96
N ALA A 76 2.94 28.29 14.74
CA ALA A 76 2.28 27.31 13.87
C ALA A 76 2.52 27.66 12.39
N PRO A 77 3.06 26.75 11.55
CA PRO A 77 2.95 26.87 10.10
C PRO A 77 1.66 26.22 9.60
N SER A 78 0.89 27.04 8.91
CA SER A 78 -0.37 26.79 8.19
C SER A 78 -0.30 25.66 7.14
N ALA A 79 -1.33 24.81 7.12
CA ALA A 79 -1.64 23.84 6.06
C ALA A 79 -3.09 24.06 5.54
N PRO A 80 -3.42 23.69 4.28
CA PRO A 80 -4.34 24.42 3.42
C PRO A 80 -5.83 24.08 3.64
N THR A 81 -6.66 25.10 3.49
CA THR A 81 -8.13 25.04 3.54
C THR A 81 -8.72 24.76 2.16
N ASN A 82 -9.50 23.69 2.02
CA ASN A 82 -10.60 23.63 1.06
C ASN A 82 -11.88 23.50 1.88
N GLY A 83 -12.71 24.55 1.84
CA GLY A 83 -13.81 24.78 2.77
C GLY A 83 -15.09 24.01 2.45
N ALA A 84 -15.85 23.75 3.51
CA ALA A 84 -17.27 24.11 3.66
C ALA A 84 -17.73 23.71 5.09
N ASP A 85 -17.98 24.72 5.91
CA ASP A 85 -18.96 24.79 7.00
C ASP A 85 -19.24 23.51 7.85
N ALA A 86 -18.61 23.42 9.01
CA ALA A 86 -19.23 22.90 10.24
C ALA A 86 -18.37 23.28 11.46
N ASP A 87 -18.79 24.35 12.14
CA ASP A 87 -18.63 24.49 13.59
C ASP A 87 -18.98 23.15 14.25
N ASN A 88 -18.00 22.43 14.82
CA ASN A 88 -18.31 21.28 15.65
C ASN A 88 -17.22 21.01 16.69
N ASP A 89 -17.32 21.70 17.81
CA ASP A 89 -17.63 21.17 19.15
C ASP A 89 -17.58 19.64 19.40
N MET A 90 -16.66 18.90 18.80
CA MET A 90 -16.52 17.45 19.04
C MET A 90 -15.89 17.11 20.40
N MET A 91 -15.40 18.10 21.15
CA MET A 91 -14.87 17.91 22.51
C MET A 91 -15.97 18.06 23.59
N GLY A 92 -16.95 18.94 23.39
CA GLY A 92 -18.03 19.15 24.35
C GLY A 92 -19.04 18.00 24.42
N ASP A 93 -19.26 17.29 23.30
CA ASP A 93 -20.20 16.17 23.24
C ASP A 93 -19.71 14.90 23.98
N PHE A 94 -18.38 14.73 24.08
CA PHE A 94 -17.76 13.66 24.87
C PHE A 94 -17.86 13.92 26.38
N GLU A 95 -17.70 15.17 26.82
CA GLU A 95 -17.78 15.55 28.23
C GLU A 95 -19.21 15.43 28.81
N ASN A 96 -20.25 15.59 27.97
CA ASN A 96 -21.65 15.50 28.38
C ASN A 96 -22.23 14.07 28.39
N SER A 97 -21.51 13.10 27.82
CA SER A 97 -21.96 11.71 27.68
C SER A 97 -21.76 10.86 28.95
N PHE A 98 -21.08 11.40 29.96
CA PHE A 98 -20.92 10.76 31.26
C PHE A 98 -21.74 11.49 32.33
N PRO A 99 -22.47 10.77 33.21
CA PRO A 99 -23.10 11.40 34.35
C PRO A 99 -22.03 12.10 35.18
N ALA A 100 -22.22 13.39 35.48
CA ALA A 100 -21.31 14.17 36.30
C ALA A 100 -21.18 13.53 37.68
N VAL A 101 -20.12 12.77 37.89
CA VAL A 101 -19.75 12.27 39.22
C VAL A 101 -19.17 13.45 39.96
N ASP A 102 -19.82 13.85 41.05
CA ASP A 102 -19.33 14.88 41.95
C ASP A 102 -17.95 14.44 42.48
N THR A 103 -16.89 15.06 41.97
CA THR A 103 -15.50 14.73 42.30
C THR A 103 -15.07 15.33 43.64
N GLN A 104 -16.00 15.93 44.40
CA GLN A 104 -15.80 16.22 45.82
C GLN A 104 -15.92 14.94 46.69
N ASN A 105 -15.19 13.89 46.33
CA ASN A 105 -14.86 12.86 47.30
C ASN A 105 -13.66 13.37 48.11
N GLU A 106 -13.93 13.94 49.29
CA GLU A 106 -12.93 14.52 50.20
C GLU A 106 -11.91 13.50 50.75
N GLY A 107 -11.92 12.27 50.23
CA GLY A 107 -10.95 11.20 50.50
C GLY A 107 -9.95 10.90 49.38
N VAL A 108 -9.91 11.68 48.28
CA VAL A 108 -8.97 11.44 47.16
C VAL A 108 -8.15 12.71 46.88
N ALA A 109 -6.85 12.66 47.18
CA ALA A 109 -5.88 13.69 46.82
C ALA A 109 -5.68 13.76 45.29
N PRO A 110 -5.24 14.90 44.74
CA PRO A 110 -5.03 15.05 43.29
C PRO A 110 -3.92 14.11 42.83
N GLY A 111 -4.31 12.99 42.22
CA GLY A 111 -3.41 11.86 41.94
C GLY A 111 -4.08 10.48 41.98
N GLY A 112 -5.39 10.38 42.28
CA GLY A 112 -6.17 9.15 42.09
C GLY A 112 -5.87 8.01 43.08
N THR A 113 -5.00 8.21 44.06
CA THR A 113 -4.74 7.24 45.11
C THR A 113 -5.77 7.37 46.24
N ILE A 114 -6.66 6.39 46.36
CA ILE A 114 -7.56 6.23 47.52
C ILE A 114 -6.70 5.79 48.72
N THR A 115 -6.16 6.77 49.44
CA THR A 115 -5.48 6.54 50.74
C THR A 115 -6.06 7.46 51.80
N GLY A 116 -7.39 7.56 51.84
CA GLY A 116 -8.13 8.20 52.94
C GLY A 116 -8.19 7.34 54.20
N SER A 117 -7.06 6.77 54.65
CA SER A 117 -6.95 6.12 55.96
C SER A 117 -5.88 6.85 56.77
N THR A 118 -6.25 7.35 57.95
CA THR A 118 -5.39 8.09 58.88
C THR A 118 -4.35 7.21 59.59
N LEU A 119 -4.07 6.01 59.08
CA LEU A 119 -3.09 5.09 59.63
C LEU A 119 -1.74 5.26 58.91
N PRO A 120 -0.62 5.28 59.65
CA PRO A 120 0.70 5.51 59.07
C PRO A 120 1.07 4.41 58.06
N TYR A 121 1.49 4.83 56.87
CA TYR A 121 2.00 3.99 55.79
C TYR A 121 3.22 3.18 56.27
N MET A 122 3.10 1.86 56.32
CA MET A 122 4.25 0.95 56.47
C MET A 122 4.65 0.40 55.10
N PRO A 123 5.95 0.39 54.75
CA PRO A 123 6.43 -0.18 53.49
C PRO A 123 6.20 -1.71 53.46
N PRO A 124 6.06 -2.32 52.26
CA PRO A 124 5.74 -3.74 52.13
C PRO A 124 6.95 -4.59 52.51
N THR A 125 7.09 -4.87 53.80
CA THR A 125 7.82 -6.07 54.22
C THR A 125 6.98 -7.27 53.82
N THR A 126 7.66 -8.30 53.31
CA THR A 126 7.12 -9.56 52.82
C THR A 126 6.31 -10.27 53.90
N SER A 127 5.07 -9.82 54.11
CA SER A 127 4.09 -10.50 54.94
C SER A 127 3.44 -11.52 54.03
N SER A 128 3.92 -12.75 54.13
CA SER A 128 3.27 -13.95 53.65
C SER A 128 1.85 -13.97 54.21
N TYR A 129 0.90 -13.37 53.49
CA TYR A 129 -0.52 -13.58 53.72
C TYR A 129 -0.81 -15.00 53.26
N SER A 130 -0.45 -15.97 54.09
CA SER A 130 -1.03 -17.29 54.03
C SER A 130 -2.49 -17.07 54.37
N ALA A 131 -3.34 -17.03 53.35
CA ALA A 131 -4.77 -17.25 53.54
C ALA A 131 -4.88 -18.50 54.44
N PRO A 132 -5.71 -18.47 55.50
CA PRO A 132 -5.98 -19.69 56.25
C PRO A 132 -6.43 -20.72 55.23
N ASN A 133 -5.82 -21.91 55.27
CA ASN A 133 -6.23 -23.05 54.45
C ASN A 133 -7.75 -23.04 54.39
N ALA A 134 -8.30 -22.61 53.25
CA ALA A 134 -9.64 -22.97 52.87
C ALA A 134 -9.49 -24.45 52.57
N GLU A 135 -9.61 -25.23 53.66
CA GLU A 135 -9.91 -26.64 53.57
C GLU A 135 -10.98 -26.78 52.50
N GLU A 136 -10.73 -27.79 51.68
CA GLU A 136 -11.45 -28.34 50.55
C GLU A 136 -12.95 -28.54 50.82
N GLU A 137 -13.67 -27.49 51.18
CA GLU A 137 -15.11 -27.38 51.00
C GLU A 137 -15.28 -27.18 49.50
N GLY A 138 -15.53 -28.29 48.81
CA GLY A 138 -15.64 -28.36 47.35
C GLY A 138 -16.34 -27.13 46.80
N GLU A 139 -15.74 -26.51 45.78
CA GLU A 139 -16.26 -25.30 45.16
C GLU A 139 -17.79 -25.40 45.05
N PRO A 140 -18.55 -24.38 45.50
CA PRO A 140 -20.01 -24.47 45.48
C PRO A 140 -20.46 -24.86 44.08
N GLU A 141 -21.33 -25.87 43.97
CA GLU A 141 -21.75 -26.47 42.69
C GLU A 141 -22.15 -25.43 41.63
N ALA A 142 -22.74 -24.30 42.06
CA ALA A 142 -23.07 -23.18 41.20
C ALA A 142 -21.84 -22.51 40.54
N VAL A 143 -20.72 -22.39 41.26
CA VAL A 143 -19.45 -21.85 40.73
C VAL A 143 -18.79 -22.87 39.81
N ARG A 144 -18.84 -24.18 40.14
CA ARG A 144 -18.34 -25.25 39.26
C ARG A 144 -19.08 -25.25 37.92
N GLU A 145 -20.42 -25.28 37.95
CA GLU A 145 -21.25 -25.22 36.74
C GLU A 145 -21.05 -23.91 35.96
N TRP A 146 -20.82 -22.80 36.65
CA TRP A 146 -20.54 -21.52 36.00
C TRP A 146 -19.19 -21.52 35.27
N ARG A 147 -18.13 -22.06 35.90
CA ARG A 147 -16.82 -22.23 35.26
C ARG A 147 -16.92 -23.14 34.03
N GLU A 148 -17.59 -24.28 34.16
CA GLU A 148 -17.79 -25.22 33.04
C GLU A 148 -18.54 -24.56 31.86
N LYS A 149 -19.63 -23.82 32.14
CA LYS A 149 -20.38 -23.08 31.11
C LYS A 149 -19.53 -22.00 30.45
N ARG A 150 -18.74 -21.25 31.22
CA ARG A 150 -17.85 -20.21 30.72
C ARG A 150 -16.75 -20.81 29.85
N ASP A 151 -16.09 -21.85 30.33
CA ASP A 151 -14.98 -22.49 29.63
C ASP A 151 -15.48 -23.15 28.33
N ALA A 152 -16.69 -23.73 28.33
CA ALA A 152 -17.34 -24.22 27.12
C ALA A 152 -17.66 -23.10 26.11
N GLN A 153 -18.11 -21.93 26.57
CA GLN A 153 -18.35 -20.77 25.70
C GLN A 153 -17.05 -20.20 25.12
N ILE A 154 -15.97 -20.14 25.91
CA ILE A 154 -14.64 -19.74 25.45
C ILE A 154 -14.14 -20.73 24.40
N ALA A 155 -14.21 -22.03 24.68
CA ALA A 155 -13.78 -23.07 23.74
C ALA A 155 -14.55 -23.00 22.41
N HIS A 156 -15.88 -22.80 22.45
CA HIS A 156 -16.68 -22.63 21.24
C HIS A 156 -16.27 -21.36 20.47
N ARG A 157 -16.03 -20.24 21.16
CA ARG A 157 -15.57 -19.00 20.50
C ARG A 157 -14.19 -19.19 19.87
N ASP A 158 -13.31 -19.89 20.55
CA ASP A 158 -11.96 -20.17 20.08
C ASP A 158 -12.00 -21.10 18.85
N GLU A 159 -12.84 -22.14 18.85
CA GLU A 159 -13.06 -23.02 17.70
C GLU A 159 -13.62 -22.27 16.47
N VAL A 160 -14.60 -21.39 16.68
CA VAL A 160 -15.12 -20.54 15.60
C VAL A 160 -14.04 -19.59 15.08
N SER A 161 -13.23 -18.99 15.96
CA SER A 161 -12.14 -18.10 15.56
C SER A 161 -11.06 -18.84 14.78
N ALA A 162 -10.72 -20.06 15.20
CA ALA A 162 -9.74 -20.92 14.54
C ALA A 162 -10.25 -21.36 13.16
N SER A 163 -11.53 -21.73 13.05
CA SER A 163 -12.15 -22.10 11.79
C SER A 163 -12.15 -20.94 10.80
N LYS A 164 -12.55 -19.74 11.24
CA LYS A 164 -12.49 -18.52 10.41
C LYS A 164 -11.08 -18.19 9.94
N LYS A 165 -10.07 -18.30 10.83
CA LYS A 165 -8.66 -18.11 10.46
C LYS A 165 -8.19 -19.16 9.45
N ALA A 166 -8.60 -20.41 9.59
CA ALA A 166 -8.25 -21.46 8.63
C ALA A 166 -8.91 -21.19 7.26
N GLU A 167 -10.17 -20.74 7.24
CA GLU A 167 -10.89 -20.35 6.02
C GLU A 167 -10.23 -19.15 5.33
N THR A 168 -9.82 -18.11 6.07
CA THR A 168 -9.14 -16.96 5.47
C THR A 168 -7.77 -17.32 4.92
N VAL A 169 -7.01 -18.18 5.61
CA VAL A 169 -5.73 -18.68 5.09
C VAL A 169 -5.95 -19.52 3.83
N LYS A 170 -6.96 -20.40 3.81
CA LYS A 170 -7.28 -21.20 2.62
C LYS A 170 -7.71 -20.32 1.44
N ALA A 171 -8.58 -19.33 1.68
CA ALA A 171 -9.02 -18.39 0.66
C ALA A 171 -7.84 -17.55 0.13
N ALA A 172 -6.91 -17.14 1.00
CA ALA A 172 -5.71 -16.42 0.58
C ALA A 172 -4.80 -17.30 -0.29
N GLN A 173 -4.63 -18.58 0.04
CA GLN A 173 -3.87 -19.54 -0.77
C GLN A 173 -4.53 -19.74 -2.15
N GLU A 174 -5.85 -19.97 -2.17
CA GLU A 174 -6.61 -20.11 -3.43
C GLU A 174 -6.51 -18.85 -4.30
N ALA A 175 -6.57 -17.66 -3.70
CA ALA A 175 -6.44 -16.40 -4.43
C ALA A 175 -5.02 -16.20 -5.01
N ILE A 176 -3.99 -16.67 -4.32
CA ILE A 176 -2.60 -16.66 -4.82
C ILE A 176 -2.48 -17.62 -6.02
N ASP A 177 -3.00 -18.84 -5.90
CA ASP A 177 -2.96 -19.83 -6.98
C ASP A 177 -3.73 -19.31 -8.21
N GLU A 178 -4.94 -18.78 -8.03
CA GLU A 178 -5.74 -18.18 -9.10
C GLU A 178 -5.00 -17.00 -9.76
N PHE A 179 -4.32 -16.16 -8.98
CA PHE A 179 -3.53 -15.05 -9.53
C PHE A 179 -2.43 -15.55 -10.47
N TYR A 180 -1.67 -16.57 -10.07
CA TYR A 180 -0.60 -17.12 -10.89
C TYR A 180 -1.13 -17.85 -12.12
N GLU A 181 -2.22 -18.61 -12.00
CA GLU A 181 -2.88 -19.23 -13.16
C GLU A 181 -3.37 -18.17 -14.15
N ASN A 182 -4.08 -17.14 -13.67
CA ASN A 182 -4.58 -16.06 -14.51
C ASN A 182 -3.45 -15.23 -15.14
N TYR A 183 -2.38 -14.94 -14.39
CA TYR A 183 -1.21 -14.25 -14.88
C TYR A 183 -0.53 -15.06 -15.99
N ASN A 184 -0.22 -16.33 -15.74
CA ASN A 184 0.43 -17.20 -16.71
C ASN A 184 -0.42 -17.35 -17.97
N ASN A 185 -1.73 -17.59 -17.82
CA ASN A 185 -2.67 -17.65 -18.95
C ASN A 185 -2.69 -16.35 -19.77
N ARG A 186 -2.67 -15.17 -19.11
CA ARG A 186 -2.62 -13.88 -19.80
C ARG A 186 -1.28 -13.69 -20.52
N ARG A 187 -0.18 -14.04 -19.85
CA ARG A 187 1.19 -13.92 -20.38
C ARG A 187 1.37 -14.82 -21.60
N ASP A 188 0.91 -16.07 -21.52
CA ASP A 188 0.95 -17.03 -22.63
C ASP A 188 0.06 -16.61 -23.79
N LYS A 189 -1.15 -16.10 -23.53
CA LYS A 189 -2.01 -15.50 -24.56
C LYS A 189 -1.33 -14.33 -25.26
N GLN A 190 -0.68 -13.43 -24.52
CA GLN A 190 0.06 -12.31 -25.10
C GLN A 190 1.25 -12.77 -25.93
N VAL A 191 2.05 -13.71 -25.44
CA VAL A 191 3.17 -14.29 -26.19
C VAL A 191 2.69 -14.99 -27.45
N ALA A 192 1.62 -15.78 -27.37
CA ALA A 192 1.02 -16.46 -28.52
C ALA A 192 0.47 -15.45 -29.54
N GLN A 193 -0.15 -14.37 -29.08
CA GLN A 193 -0.64 -13.29 -29.94
C GLN A 193 0.53 -12.58 -30.64
N THR A 194 1.57 -12.17 -29.92
CA THR A 194 2.76 -11.54 -30.52
C THR A 194 3.47 -12.49 -31.48
N ARG A 195 3.55 -13.78 -31.18
CA ARG A 195 4.10 -14.78 -32.09
C ARG A 195 3.26 -14.89 -33.37
N LYS A 196 1.93 -14.98 -33.24
CA LYS A 196 1.03 -15.02 -34.39
C LYS A 196 1.14 -13.75 -35.22
N GLU A 197 1.18 -12.58 -34.59
CA GLU A 197 1.37 -11.30 -35.26
C GLU A 197 2.72 -11.22 -35.98
N ALA A 198 3.78 -11.76 -35.38
CA ALA A 198 5.10 -11.86 -36.01
C ALA A 198 5.09 -12.80 -37.22
N GLU A 199 4.45 -13.97 -37.09
CA GLU A 199 4.27 -14.92 -38.20
C GLU A 199 3.44 -14.30 -39.33
N GLU A 200 2.35 -13.60 -39.01
CA GLU A 200 1.55 -12.85 -39.98
C GLU A 200 2.33 -11.70 -40.61
N PHE A 201 3.16 -10.99 -39.84
CA PHE A 201 4.00 -9.91 -40.36
C PHE A 201 5.05 -10.46 -41.33
N LEU A 202 5.70 -11.58 -40.99
CA LEU A 202 6.61 -12.29 -41.88
C LEU A 202 5.89 -12.78 -43.13
N ALA A 203 4.72 -13.41 -42.99
CA ALA A 203 3.93 -13.85 -44.14
C ALA A 203 3.51 -12.68 -45.05
N LYS A 204 3.07 -11.55 -44.46
CA LYS A 204 2.77 -10.31 -45.21
C LYS A 204 4.03 -9.79 -45.91
N ARG A 205 5.22 -9.85 -45.28
CA ARG A 205 6.49 -9.44 -45.88
C ARG A 205 6.93 -10.35 -47.03
N GLU A 206 6.77 -11.66 -46.88
CA GLU A 206 7.10 -12.63 -47.93
C GLU A 206 6.10 -12.51 -49.10
N ASP A 207 4.80 -12.27 -48.85
CA ASP A 207 3.81 -11.98 -49.89
C ASP A 207 4.08 -10.64 -50.61
N THR A 208 4.46 -9.59 -49.86
CA THR A 208 4.85 -8.31 -50.47
C THR A 208 6.13 -8.42 -51.30
N THR A 209 7.00 -9.39 -51.01
CA THR A 209 8.26 -9.61 -51.75
C THR A 209 8.07 -10.57 -52.93
N SER A 210 7.19 -11.56 -52.82
CA SER A 210 7.10 -12.70 -53.75
C SER A 210 6.00 -12.61 -54.80
N GLY A 211 5.00 -11.73 -54.65
CA GLY A 211 3.85 -11.65 -55.57
C GLY A 211 3.65 -10.27 -56.19
N GLY A 212 3.71 -10.18 -57.53
CA GLY A 212 3.22 -9.03 -58.30
C GLY A 212 4.29 -8.24 -59.09
N THR A 213 3.81 -7.21 -59.80
CA THR A 213 4.66 -6.28 -60.55
C THR A 213 5.57 -5.49 -59.60
N SER A 214 6.74 -5.01 -60.07
CA SER A 214 7.65 -4.23 -59.21
C SER A 214 6.97 -2.99 -58.59
N TRP A 215 5.98 -2.42 -59.28
CA TRP A 215 5.18 -1.28 -58.82
C TRP A 215 4.14 -1.65 -57.76
N GLU A 216 3.56 -2.86 -57.79
CA GLU A 216 2.72 -3.34 -56.70
C GLU A 216 3.51 -3.46 -55.39
N ARG A 217 4.76 -3.95 -55.44
CA ARG A 217 5.64 -4.03 -54.26
C ARG A 217 5.92 -2.65 -53.69
N ILE A 218 6.30 -1.69 -54.54
CA ILE A 218 6.54 -0.30 -54.14
C ILE A 218 5.27 0.32 -53.52
N SER A 219 4.09 0.04 -54.09
CA SER A 219 2.81 0.56 -53.57
C SER A 219 2.40 -0.01 -52.21
N LYS A 220 2.82 -1.24 -51.87
CA LYS A 220 2.58 -1.84 -50.55
C LYS A 220 3.54 -1.28 -49.48
N LEU A 221 4.73 -0.81 -49.86
CA LEU A 221 5.75 -0.25 -48.96
C LEU A 221 5.58 1.26 -48.72
N VAL A 222 5.04 1.98 -49.70
CA VAL A 222 4.87 3.44 -49.64
C VAL A 222 3.44 3.78 -49.23
N ASP A 223 3.28 4.71 -48.27
CA ASP A 223 1.96 5.21 -47.90
C ASP A 223 1.34 6.10 -48.99
N LEU A 224 0.41 5.52 -49.75
CA LEU A 224 -0.34 6.21 -50.81
C LEU A 224 -1.60 6.92 -50.30
N SER A 225 -1.91 6.85 -48.99
CA SER A 225 -3.08 7.47 -48.36
C SER A 225 -3.09 8.99 -48.49
N GLY A 226 -1.91 9.61 -48.59
CA GLY A 226 -1.79 11.06 -48.68
C GLY A 226 -2.16 11.77 -47.37
N LYS A 227 -2.21 11.05 -46.25
CA LYS A 227 -2.58 11.56 -44.94
C LYS A 227 -1.32 11.98 -44.16
N GLY A 228 -1.41 13.08 -43.42
CA GLY A 228 -0.29 13.58 -42.60
C GLY A 228 0.77 14.39 -43.36
N SER A 229 1.84 14.77 -42.66
CA SER A 229 2.92 15.64 -43.17
C SER A 229 3.70 15.04 -44.36
N ALA A 230 3.70 13.71 -44.45
CA ALA A 230 4.29 12.96 -45.57
C ALA A 230 3.41 12.98 -46.84
N GLY A 231 2.09 13.12 -46.68
CA GLY A 231 1.11 12.90 -47.74
C GLY A 231 1.06 13.95 -48.85
N GLY A 232 1.44 15.20 -48.53
CA GLY A 232 1.46 16.34 -49.46
C GLY A 232 0.07 16.71 -50.00
N ALA A 233 -0.23 18.01 -50.05
CA ALA A 233 -1.51 18.50 -50.60
C ALA A 233 -1.70 18.11 -52.07
N ALA A 234 -2.97 18.00 -52.52
CA ALA A 234 -3.29 17.76 -53.92
C ALA A 234 -2.64 18.82 -54.82
N GLY A 235 -1.96 18.39 -55.89
CA GLY A 235 -1.17 19.26 -56.77
C GLY A 235 0.29 19.52 -56.33
N SER A 236 0.68 19.14 -55.10
CA SER A 236 2.08 19.14 -54.66
C SER A 236 2.90 18.08 -55.41
N GLY A 237 4.22 18.25 -55.49
CA GLY A 237 5.13 17.25 -56.07
C GLY A 237 4.95 15.85 -55.47
N LYS A 238 4.67 15.77 -54.16
CA LYS A 238 4.34 14.51 -53.47
C LYS A 238 2.98 13.94 -53.89
N GLY A 239 1.99 14.79 -54.16
CA GLY A 239 0.68 14.40 -54.69
C GLY A 239 0.78 13.86 -56.13
N LYS A 240 1.53 14.54 -57.00
CA LYS A 240 1.81 14.08 -58.37
C LYS A 240 2.58 12.75 -58.39
N MET A 241 3.54 12.58 -57.48
CA MET A 241 4.26 11.32 -57.31
C MET A 241 3.33 10.18 -56.88
N ARG A 242 2.41 10.43 -55.95
CA ARG A 242 1.38 9.44 -55.57
C ARG A 242 0.48 9.06 -56.74
N GLU A 243 0.00 10.02 -57.53
CA GLU A 243 -0.79 9.76 -58.74
C GLU A 243 -0.03 8.90 -59.75
N LEU A 244 1.25 9.21 -59.97
CA LEU A 244 2.14 8.45 -60.85
C LEU A 244 2.36 7.00 -60.35
N LEU A 245 2.59 6.81 -59.05
CA LEU A 245 2.73 5.48 -58.43
C LEU A 245 1.44 4.66 -58.51
N VAL A 246 0.27 5.29 -58.36
CA VAL A 246 -1.03 4.63 -58.52
C VAL A 246 -1.28 4.26 -59.99
N GLY A 247 -0.85 5.09 -60.94
CA GLY A 247 -0.90 4.80 -62.37
C GLY A 247 -0.03 3.61 -62.75
N LEU A 248 1.23 3.62 -62.32
CA LEU A 248 2.20 2.54 -62.58
C LEU A 248 1.82 1.22 -61.93
N ARG A 249 1.12 1.25 -60.79
CA ARG A 249 0.55 0.05 -60.17
C ARG A 249 -0.53 -0.62 -61.04
N LYS A 250 -1.35 0.18 -61.76
CA LYS A 250 -2.47 -0.31 -62.57
C LYS A 250 -2.08 -0.66 -64.01
N ASP A 251 -0.93 -0.21 -64.47
CA ASP A 251 -0.46 -0.40 -65.84
C ASP A 251 0.36 -1.69 -65.97
N GLU A 252 -0.20 -2.66 -66.69
CA GLU A 252 0.43 -3.96 -66.97
C GLU A 252 1.62 -3.87 -67.94
N ASN A 253 1.75 -2.76 -68.69
CA ASN A 253 2.87 -2.51 -69.60
C ASN A 253 3.93 -1.59 -68.99
N ALA A 254 3.81 -1.22 -67.71
CA ALA A 254 4.79 -0.39 -67.04
C ALA A 254 6.18 -1.07 -67.03
N PRO A 255 7.27 -0.30 -67.14
CA PRO A 255 8.62 -0.85 -67.02
C PRO A 255 8.79 -1.54 -65.66
N GLY A 256 9.19 -2.82 -65.67
CA GLY A 256 9.29 -3.65 -64.46
C GLY A 256 8.00 -4.40 -64.07
N ALA A 257 6.95 -4.34 -64.90
CA ALA A 257 5.71 -5.12 -64.74
C ALA A 257 5.84 -6.57 -65.26
N LYS A 258 6.55 -6.78 -66.38
CA LYS A 258 7.06 -8.11 -66.76
C LYS A 258 8.42 -8.26 -66.09
N GLY A 259 8.50 -9.13 -65.09
CA GLY A 259 9.72 -9.33 -64.29
C GLY A 259 10.97 -9.58 -65.13
N TYR A 260 12.14 -9.24 -64.56
CA TYR A 260 13.43 -9.74 -65.02
C TYR A 260 13.67 -11.15 -64.48
#